data_AF-A0A7S4PVA6-F1
#
_entry.id   AF-A0A7S4PVA6-F1
#
_cell.length_a   1.000
_cell.length_b   1.000
_cell.length_c   1.000
_cell.angle_alpha   90.00
_cell.angle_beta   90.00
_cell.angle_gamma   90.00
#
_symmetry.space_group_name_H-M   'P 1'
#
loop_
_entity.id
_entity.type
_entity.pdbx_description
1 polymer ?
#
loop_
_entity_poly.entity_id
_entity_poly.type
_entity_poly.pdbx_seq_one_letter_code
_entity_poly.pdbx_strand_id
1 'polypeptide(L)'
;LPAVHERVAEILQQASRDVRSLTKQQLEEVRSLPRPVPVVRRALGLVYCVLHPEQAASFEAQNGSLEVPWKQHLVPMLCRDDLLRKLTEMPPPSGVHPLVAFPALAERIEGQVAMQPASAGEDSVQHRSSTASTASVGKTKSKESCGRNEPGHAKRA
;
A
#
# COMPACT_ATOMS: atom_id res chain seq x y z
N LEU A 1 -33.42 1.94 -14.37
CA LEU A 1 -32.33 1.54 -13.45
C LEU A 1 -31.82 2.71 -12.58
N PRO A 2 -32.68 3.52 -11.93
CA PRO A 2 -32.21 4.67 -11.14
C PRO A 2 -31.44 4.25 -9.88
N ALA A 3 -31.83 3.16 -9.23
CA ALA A 3 -31.24 2.69 -7.97
C ALA A 3 -29.76 2.25 -8.08
N VAL A 4 -29.31 1.80 -9.25
CA VAL A 4 -27.90 1.39 -9.44
C VAL A 4 -27.00 2.64 -9.53
N HIS A 5 -27.44 3.67 -10.26
CA HIS A 5 -26.69 4.92 -10.39
C HIS A 5 -26.55 5.64 -9.04
N GLU A 6 -27.59 5.59 -8.20
CA GLU A 6 -27.58 6.18 -6.86
C GLU A 6 -26.54 5.48 -5.96
N ARG A 7 -26.54 4.15 -5.90
CA ARG A 7 -25.54 3.39 -5.14
C ARG A 7 -24.11 3.66 -5.60
N VAL A 8 -23.89 3.73 -6.92
CA VAL A 8 -22.55 4.05 -7.45
C VAL A 8 -22.11 5.44 -7.03
N ALA A 9 -23.02 6.43 -7.06
CA ALA A 9 -22.71 7.78 -6.61
C ALA A 9 -22.36 7.83 -5.11
N GLU A 10 -23.08 7.08 -4.27
CA GLU A 10 -22.77 6.96 -2.83
C GLU A 10 -21.37 6.36 -2.59
N ILE A 11 -21.04 5.27 -3.29
CA ILE A 11 -19.74 4.60 -3.19
C ILE A 11 -18.62 5.57 -3.60
N LEU A 12 -18.80 6.31 -4.70
CA LEU A 12 -17.82 7.29 -5.16
C LEU A 12 -17.66 8.46 -4.17
N GLN A 13 -18.77 8.95 -3.60
CA GLN A 13 -18.70 9.99 -2.57
C GLN A 13 -17.97 9.51 -1.32
N GLN A 14 -18.24 8.28 -0.87
CA GLN A 14 -17.56 7.70 0.29
C GLN A 14 -16.06 7.54 0.02
N ALA A 15 -15.69 6.95 -1.13
CA ALA A 15 -14.30 6.82 -1.53
C ALA A 15 -13.59 8.18 -1.61
N SER A 16 -14.26 9.20 -2.15
CA SER A 16 -13.72 10.57 -2.20
C SER A 16 -13.48 11.15 -0.80
N ARG A 17 -14.38 10.92 0.16
CA ARG A 17 -14.20 11.33 1.57
C ARG A 17 -13.01 10.60 2.21
N ASP A 18 -12.91 9.30 2.01
CA ASP A 18 -11.84 8.48 2.57
C ASP A 18 -10.47 8.95 2.05
N VAL A 19 -10.36 9.22 0.74
CA VAL A 19 -9.15 9.79 0.14
C VAL A 19 -8.82 11.17 0.71
N ARG A 20 -9.82 12.04 0.92
CA ARG A 20 -9.61 13.37 1.52
C ARG A 20 -9.16 13.32 2.97
N SER A 21 -9.50 12.25 3.69
CA SER A 21 -9.06 12.05 5.07
C SER A 21 -7.59 11.65 5.19
N LEU A 22 -6.95 11.22 4.09
CA LEU A 22 -5.55 10.84 4.08
C LEU A 22 -4.63 12.04 4.34
N THR A 23 -3.79 11.90 5.35
CA THR A 23 -2.79 12.92 5.71
C THR A 23 -1.50 12.71 4.92
N LYS A 24 -0.72 13.79 4.75
CA LYS A 24 0.62 13.72 4.18
C LYS A 24 1.52 12.74 4.95
N GLN A 25 1.38 12.69 6.28
CA GLN A 25 2.13 11.77 7.12
C GLN A 25 1.81 10.30 6.83
N GLN A 26 0.54 9.94 6.62
CA GLN A 26 0.20 8.55 6.26
C GLN A 26 0.80 8.13 4.91
N LEU A 27 0.83 9.05 3.94
CA LEU A 27 1.51 8.81 2.66
C LEU A 27 3.03 8.69 2.84
N GLU A 28 3.60 9.47 3.76
CA GLU A 28 5.01 9.40 4.16
C GLU A 28 5.37 8.02 4.74
N GLU A 29 4.53 7.53 5.66
CA GLU A 29 4.73 6.25 6.31
C GLU A 29 4.71 5.13 5.26
N VAL A 30 3.73 5.15 4.35
CA VAL A 30 3.62 4.16 3.27
C VAL A 30 4.82 4.21 2.33
N ARG A 31 5.29 5.41 1.92
CA ARG A 31 6.44 5.53 0.99
C ARG A 31 7.77 5.15 1.66
N SER A 32 7.87 5.31 2.98
CA SER A 32 9.08 4.94 3.74
C SER A 32 9.29 3.42 3.84
N LEU A 33 8.24 2.63 3.52
CA LEU A 33 8.33 1.18 3.58
C LEU A 33 9.33 0.64 2.54
N PRO A 34 10.39 -0.05 2.98
CA PRO A 34 11.34 -0.66 2.04
C PRO A 34 10.70 -1.81 1.25
N ARG A 35 9.71 -2.48 1.87
CA ARG A 35 8.92 -3.57 1.29
C ARG A 35 7.45 -3.39 1.70
N PRO A 36 6.59 -2.82 0.85
CA PRO A 36 5.18 -2.64 1.17
C PRO A 36 4.47 -3.99 1.27
N VAL A 37 3.45 -4.06 2.12
CA VAL A 37 2.56 -5.21 2.24
C VAL A 37 1.89 -5.47 0.88
N PRO A 38 1.72 -6.74 0.43
CA PRO A 38 1.17 -7.04 -0.90
C PRO A 38 -0.17 -6.36 -1.21
N VAL A 39 -1.06 -6.25 -0.21
CA VAL A 39 -2.37 -5.59 -0.35
C VAL A 39 -2.19 -4.10 -0.67
N VAL A 40 -1.31 -3.41 0.06
CA VAL A 40 -1.00 -1.99 -0.18
C VAL A 40 -0.39 -1.80 -1.56
N ARG A 41 0.57 -2.66 -1.94
CA ARG A 41 1.19 -2.60 -3.25
C ARG A 41 0.18 -2.83 -4.38
N ARG A 42 -0.74 -3.77 -4.22
CA ARG A 42 -1.82 -4.03 -5.18
C ARG A 42 -2.76 -2.83 -5.28
N ALA A 43 -3.26 -2.32 -4.15
CA ALA A 43 -4.15 -1.17 -4.12
C ALA A 43 -3.53 0.05 -4.83
N LEU A 44 -2.27 0.35 -4.52
CA LEU A 44 -1.54 1.45 -5.18
C LEU A 44 -1.24 1.16 -6.65
N GLY A 45 -1.02 -0.11 -7.03
CA GLY A 45 -0.92 -0.53 -8.42
C GLY A 45 -2.20 -0.27 -9.20
N LEU A 46 -3.37 -0.57 -8.62
CA LEU A 46 -4.67 -0.27 -9.24
C LEU A 46 -4.89 1.24 -9.39
N VAL A 47 -4.57 2.02 -8.36
CA VAL A 47 -4.59 3.49 -8.43
C VAL A 47 -3.70 3.99 -9.56
N TYR A 48 -2.48 3.46 -9.68
CA TYR A 48 -1.58 3.80 -10.77
C TYR A 48 -2.19 3.50 -12.14
N CYS A 49 -2.84 2.36 -12.32
CA CYS A 49 -3.49 1.99 -13.58
C CYS A 49 -4.62 2.97 -13.97
N VAL A 50 -5.35 3.49 -12.99
CA VAL A 50 -6.42 4.47 -13.22
C VAL A 50 -5.84 5.84 -13.61
N LEU A 51 -4.78 6.28 -12.93
CA LEU A 51 -4.17 7.59 -13.16
C LEU A 51 -3.28 7.63 -14.42
N HIS A 52 -2.71 6.48 -14.79
CA HIS A 52 -1.67 6.34 -15.82
C HIS A 52 -1.93 5.14 -16.73
N PRO A 53 -3.10 5.06 -17.41
CA PRO A 53 -3.52 3.84 -18.10
C PRO A 53 -2.61 3.43 -19.26
N GLU A 54 -2.06 4.41 -20.00
CA GLU A 54 -1.13 4.15 -21.11
C GLU A 54 0.17 3.48 -20.64
N GLN A 55 0.73 3.96 -19.53
CA GLN A 55 1.95 3.37 -18.94
C GLN A 55 1.65 2.01 -18.32
N ALA A 56 0.49 1.85 -17.67
CA ALA A 56 0.06 0.57 -17.11
C ALA A 56 -0.14 -0.50 -18.19
N ALA A 57 -0.78 -0.14 -19.32
CA ALA A 57 -0.95 -1.03 -20.46
C ALA A 57 0.41 -1.47 -21.04
N SER A 58 1.40 -0.57 -21.04
CA SER A 58 2.76 -0.91 -21.48
C SER A 58 3.43 -1.95 -20.57
N PHE A 59 3.25 -1.87 -19.25
CA PHE A 59 3.76 -2.89 -18.32
C PHE A 59 3.06 -4.24 -18.51
N GLU A 60 1.75 -4.22 -18.71
CA GLU A 60 1.00 -5.43 -18.95
C GLU A 60 1.46 -6.13 -20.23
N ALA A 61 1.66 -5.36 -21.31
CA ALA A 61 2.14 -5.90 -22.58
C ALA A 61 3.54 -6.53 -22.48
N GLN A 62 4.42 -5.97 -21.63
CA GLN A 62 5.79 -6.46 -21.47
C GLN A 62 5.89 -7.66 -20.52
N ASN A 63 5.15 -7.63 -19.41
CA ASN A 63 5.33 -8.58 -18.30
C ASN A 63 4.15 -9.55 -18.14
N GLY A 64 3.06 -9.38 -18.90
CA GLY A 64 1.81 -10.14 -18.75
C GLY A 64 1.05 -9.89 -17.44
N SER A 65 1.51 -8.93 -16.63
CA SER A 65 1.05 -8.66 -15.26
C SER A 65 0.86 -7.17 -15.02
N LEU A 66 -0.14 -6.81 -14.21
CA LEU A 66 -0.36 -5.44 -13.72
C LEU A 66 0.54 -5.09 -12.51
N GLU A 67 1.61 -5.85 -12.28
CA GLU A 67 2.52 -5.57 -11.18
C GLU A 67 3.37 -4.33 -11.47
N VAL A 68 2.96 -3.20 -10.88
CA VAL A 68 3.70 -1.94 -11.01
C VAL A 68 4.97 -1.99 -10.12
N PRO A 69 6.15 -1.63 -10.66
CA PRO A 69 7.38 -1.56 -9.88
C PRO A 69 7.30 -0.50 -8.77
N TRP A 70 7.58 -0.92 -7.52
CA TRP A 70 7.42 -0.07 -6.34
C TRP A 70 8.25 1.21 -6.40
N LYS A 71 9.58 1.07 -6.54
CA LYS A 71 10.51 2.20 -6.43
C LYS A 71 10.49 3.12 -7.64
N GLN A 72 10.26 2.56 -8.83
CA GLN A 72 10.35 3.29 -10.10
C GLN A 72 9.08 4.04 -10.44
N HIS A 73 7.91 3.56 -10.00
CA HIS A 73 6.62 4.13 -10.42
C HIS A 73 5.70 4.49 -9.25
N LEU A 74 5.54 3.61 -8.26
CA LEU A 74 4.62 3.87 -7.15
C LEU A 74 5.15 4.92 -6.17
N VAL A 75 6.42 4.86 -5.78
CA VAL A 75 7.02 5.87 -4.90
C VAL A 75 7.00 7.28 -5.53
N PRO A 76 7.43 7.48 -6.79
CA PRO A 76 7.30 8.78 -7.45
C PRO A 76 5.87 9.30 -7.52
N MET A 77 4.88 8.43 -7.75
CA MET A 77 3.47 8.79 -7.73
C MET A 77 3.03 9.30 -6.34
N LEU A 78 3.43 8.61 -5.27
CA LEU A 78 3.14 9.00 -3.88
C LEU A 78 3.82 10.31 -3.46
N CYS A 79 4.96 10.66 -4.06
CA CYS A 79 5.66 11.91 -3.79
C CYS A 79 5.01 13.14 -4.42
N ARG A 80 3.99 12.98 -5.26
CA ARG A 80 3.34 14.10 -5.95
C ARG A 80 2.37 14.81 -5.01
N ASP A 81 2.53 16.13 -4.86
CA ASP A 81 1.59 16.96 -4.09
C ASP A 81 0.17 16.98 -4.70
N ASP A 82 0.03 16.71 -6.00
CA ASP A 82 -1.26 16.70 -6.69
C ASP A 82 -2.01 15.36 -6.66
N LEU A 83 -1.44 14.32 -6.02
CA LEU A 83 -2.02 12.97 -6.03
C LEU A 83 -3.43 12.93 -5.44
N LEU A 84 -3.60 13.42 -4.20
CA LEU A 84 -4.90 13.38 -3.52
C LEU A 84 -5.95 14.19 -4.29
N ARG A 85 -5.57 15.36 -4.81
CA ARG A 85 -6.44 16.18 -5.66
C ARG A 85 -6.93 15.37 -6.86
N LYS A 86 -6.01 14.76 -7.61
CA LYS A 86 -6.33 13.94 -8.79
C LYS A 86 -7.26 12.78 -8.48
N LEU A 87 -7.06 12.10 -7.36
CA LEU A 87 -7.93 10.99 -6.93
C LEU A 87 -9.35 11.46 -6.60
N THR A 88 -9.47 12.64 -5.99
CA THR A 88 -10.79 13.20 -5.63
C THR A 88 -11.53 13.85 -6.79
N GLU A 89 -10.82 14.18 -7.87
CA GLU A 89 -11.35 14.72 -9.13
C GLU A 89 -11.76 13.62 -10.11
N MET A 90 -11.82 12.36 -9.68
CA MET A 90 -12.30 11.25 -10.52
C MET A 90 -13.84 11.13 -10.45
N PRO A 91 -14.54 10.94 -11.58
CA PRO A 91 -14.02 10.99 -12.95
C PRO A 91 -13.60 12.41 -13.36
N PRO A 92 -12.59 12.56 -14.23
CA PRO A 92 -12.08 13.87 -14.62
C PRO A 92 -13.21 14.78 -15.13
N PRO A 93 -13.14 16.10 -14.90
CA PRO A 93 -14.15 17.05 -15.36
C PRO A 93 -14.30 17.10 -16.89
N SER A 94 -13.31 16.55 -17.64
CA SER A 94 -13.41 16.30 -19.08
C SER A 94 -14.41 15.20 -19.47
N GLY A 95 -15.02 14.54 -18.49
CA GLY A 95 -16.23 13.72 -18.63
C GLY A 95 -16.01 12.24 -18.90
N VAL A 96 -14.85 11.84 -19.44
CA VAL A 96 -14.58 10.43 -19.79
C VAL A 96 -13.57 9.80 -18.83
N HIS A 97 -13.94 8.68 -18.22
CA HIS A 97 -13.05 7.94 -17.33
C HIS A 97 -11.84 7.39 -18.13
N PRO A 98 -10.59 7.54 -17.65
CA PRO A 98 -9.40 7.16 -18.42
C PRO A 98 -9.40 5.70 -18.90
N LEU A 99 -9.95 4.79 -18.11
CA LEU A 99 -10.05 3.37 -18.49
C LEU A 99 -11.02 3.07 -19.65
N VAL A 100 -11.89 4.01 -20.04
CA VAL A 100 -12.77 3.83 -21.21
C VAL A 100 -11.96 3.68 -22.50
N ALA A 101 -10.79 4.34 -22.59
CA ALA A 101 -9.89 4.21 -23.72
C ALA A 101 -9.03 2.91 -23.68
N PHE A 102 -9.05 2.19 -22.56
CA PHE A 102 -8.20 1.01 -22.32
C PHE A 102 -9.04 -0.16 -21.77
N PRO A 103 -9.95 -0.75 -22.57
CA PRO A 103 -10.90 -1.75 -22.11
C PRO A 103 -10.23 -3.02 -21.58
N ALA A 104 -9.16 -3.51 -22.22
CA ALA A 104 -8.42 -4.69 -21.75
C ALA A 104 -7.81 -4.48 -20.34
N LEU A 105 -7.32 -3.26 -20.08
CA LEU A 105 -6.80 -2.88 -18.76
C LEU A 105 -7.94 -2.82 -17.73
N ALA A 106 -9.12 -2.33 -18.12
CA ALA A 106 -10.30 -2.30 -17.26
C ALA A 106 -10.76 -3.71 -16.85
N GLU A 107 -10.85 -4.64 -17.80
CA GLU A 107 -11.21 -6.05 -17.55
C GLU A 107 -10.22 -6.72 -16.59
N ARG A 108 -8.91 -6.47 -16.77
CA ARG A 108 -7.87 -6.99 -15.87
C ARG A 108 -8.01 -6.45 -14.45
N ILE A 109 -8.28 -5.15 -14.30
CA ILE A 109 -8.52 -4.52 -12.99
C ILE A 109 -9.72 -5.17 -12.32
N GLU A 110 -10.83 -5.34 -13.05
CA GLU A 110 -12.04 -5.99 -12.54
C GLU A 110 -11.76 -7.41 -12.06
N GLY A 111 -11.01 -8.19 -12.84
CA GLY A 111 -10.56 -9.53 -12.44
C GLY A 111 -9.72 -9.54 -11.15
N GLN A 112 -8.85 -8.54 -10.94
CA GLN A 112 -8.05 -8.46 -9.71
C GLN A 112 -8.84 -8.01 -8.47
N VAL A 113 -9.90 -7.24 -8.68
CA VAL A 113 -10.80 -6.78 -7.61
C VAL A 113 -11.76 -7.91 -7.21
N ALA A 114 -12.27 -8.68 -8.18
CA ALA A 114 -13.19 -9.79 -7.93
C ALA A 114 -12.55 -11.00 -7.23
N MET A 115 -11.23 -11.21 -7.36
CA MET A 115 -10.51 -12.36 -6.79
C MET A 115 -10.21 -12.27 -5.28
N GLN A 116 -10.83 -11.37 -4.52
CA GLN A 116 -10.78 -11.43 -3.05
C GLN A 116 -12.06 -12.02 -2.47
N PRO A 117 -12.04 -13.25 -1.90
CA PRO A 117 -13.06 -13.65 -0.96
C PRO A 117 -12.90 -12.81 0.31
N ALA A 118 -14.02 -12.27 0.78
CA ALA A 118 -14.18 -11.76 2.13
C ALA A 118 -13.79 -12.85 3.13
N SER A 119 -12.50 -12.95 3.44
CA SER A 119 -12.01 -13.70 4.58
C SER A 119 -12.09 -12.75 5.75
N ALA A 120 -13.30 -12.61 6.29
CA ALA A 120 -13.48 -12.12 7.64
C ALA A 120 -12.63 -13.02 8.54
N GLY A 121 -11.45 -12.52 8.94
CA GLY A 121 -10.70 -13.06 10.07
C GLY A 121 -11.43 -12.67 11.34
N GLU A 122 -12.62 -13.21 11.54
CA GLU A 122 -13.27 -13.28 12.83
C GLU A 122 -12.59 -14.42 13.63
N ASP A 123 -12.04 -14.03 14.77
CA ASP A 123 -11.84 -14.84 15.97
C ASP A 123 -11.27 -16.26 15.85
N SER A 124 -10.00 -16.40 16.20
CA SER A 124 -9.63 -17.44 17.14
C SER A 124 -8.45 -17.01 17.99
N VAL A 125 -8.71 -16.07 18.89
CA VAL A 125 -7.89 -15.90 20.09
C VAL A 125 -8.12 -17.15 20.95
N GLN A 126 -7.34 -18.22 20.71
CA GLN A 126 -7.23 -19.29 21.69
C GLN A 126 -6.38 -18.78 22.88
N HIS A 127 -7.07 -18.08 23.77
CA HIS A 127 -6.76 -18.00 25.18
C HIS A 127 -6.65 -19.43 25.74
N ARG A 128 -5.45 -20.03 25.70
CA ARG A 128 -5.11 -21.11 26.62
C ARG A 128 -4.43 -20.50 27.83
N SER A 129 -5.26 -20.29 28.85
CA SER A 129 -4.88 -20.09 30.24
C SER A 129 -3.82 -21.11 30.64
N SER A 130 -2.59 -20.65 30.85
CA SER A 130 -1.57 -21.39 31.60
C SER A 130 -1.49 -20.77 32.98
N THR A 131 -2.21 -21.40 33.91
CA THR A 131 -2.16 -21.12 35.34
C THR A 131 -0.80 -21.49 35.93
N ALA A 132 -0.37 -20.67 36.88
CA ALA A 132 0.89 -20.71 37.60
C ALA A 132 1.19 -22.06 38.28
N SER A 133 2.47 -22.43 38.29
CA SER A 133 3.10 -23.27 39.32
C SER A 133 4.58 -22.89 39.47
N THR A 134 4.85 -22.19 40.57
CA THR A 134 5.96 -22.40 41.52
C THR A 134 7.26 -23.06 41.02
N ALA A 135 8.38 -22.34 41.10
CA ALA A 135 9.47 -22.55 42.08
C ALA A 135 10.84 -22.09 41.56
N SER A 136 11.47 -21.23 42.37
CA SER A 136 12.87 -21.29 42.82
C SER A 136 13.99 -21.63 41.83
N VAL A 137 14.89 -20.67 41.59
CA VAL A 137 16.34 -20.76 41.28
C VAL A 137 16.69 -19.39 40.66
N GLY A 138 17.77 -18.68 40.95
CA GLY A 138 18.99 -18.95 41.65
C GLY A 138 19.90 -17.77 41.29
N LYS A 139 20.29 -17.03 42.32
CA LYS A 139 21.19 -15.89 42.34
C LYS A 139 22.50 -16.18 41.59
N THR A 140 22.85 -15.42 40.55
CA THR A 140 24.27 -15.19 40.19
C THR A 140 24.49 -13.82 39.57
N LYS A 141 25.67 -13.28 39.92
CA LYS A 141 26.17 -11.92 39.79
C LYS A 141 27.50 -12.05 39.04
N SER A 142 27.64 -11.42 37.88
CA SER A 142 28.91 -11.12 37.18
C SER A 142 28.58 -9.92 36.28
N LYS A 143 29.10 -8.70 36.45
CA LYS A 143 30.46 -8.18 36.66
C LYS A 143 31.36 -8.37 35.42
N GLU A 144 32.00 -7.27 35.04
CA GLU A 144 33.08 -7.12 34.03
C GLU A 144 32.67 -7.16 32.55
N SER A 145 33.27 -6.38 31.63
CA SER A 145 34.39 -5.44 31.71
C SER A 145 34.43 -4.56 30.46
N CYS A 146 35.23 -3.50 30.54
CA CYS A 146 35.54 -2.46 29.57
C CYS A 146 36.08 -2.95 28.22
N GLY A 147 35.92 -2.09 27.21
CA GLY A 147 36.66 -2.17 25.94
C GLY A 147 36.59 -0.88 25.14
N ARG A 148 37.27 0.18 25.60
CA ARG A 148 37.74 1.30 24.77
C ARG A 148 38.91 0.79 23.90
N ASN A 149 39.03 1.30 22.67
CA ASN A 149 40.29 1.81 22.08
C ASN A 149 40.05 2.37 20.65
N GLU A 150 40.01 3.71 20.55
CA GLU A 150 40.87 4.65 19.78
C GLU A 150 41.47 4.31 18.38
N PRO A 151 41.92 5.33 17.61
CA PRO A 151 41.81 5.43 16.14
C PRO A 151 43.12 5.16 15.38
N GLY A 152 43.01 4.94 14.06
CA GLY A 152 44.14 4.76 13.14
C GLY A 152 44.12 5.74 11.95
N HIS A 153 45.08 6.66 11.94
CA HIS A 153 45.49 7.52 10.83
C HIS A 153 45.91 6.73 9.58
N ALA A 154 45.62 7.25 8.38
CA ALA A 154 46.48 7.04 7.21
C ALA A 154 46.44 8.26 6.27
N LYS A 155 47.54 9.03 6.28
CA LYS A 155 47.97 9.92 5.19
C LYS A 155 48.55 9.07 4.06
N ARG A 156 48.30 9.45 2.81
CA ARG A 156 49.12 9.21 1.59
C ARG A 156 48.33 9.81 0.42
N ALA A 157 48.89 10.51 -0.56
CA ALA A 157 50.22 11.07 -0.82
C ALA A 157 49.98 12.28 -1.75
#